data_AF-A0A0Q7K5Y8-F1
#
_entry.id   AF-A0A0Q7K5Y8-F1
#
_cell.length_a   1.000
_cell.length_b   1.000
_cell.length_c   1.000
_cell.angle_alpha   90.00
_cell.angle_beta   90.00
_cell.angle_gamma   90.00
#
_symmetry.space_group_name_H-M   'P 1'
#
loop_
_entity.id
_entity.type
_entity.pdbx_description
1 polymer ?
#
loop_
_entity_poly.entity_id
_entity_poly.type
_entity_poly.pdbx_seq_one_letter_code
_entity_poly.pdbx_strand_id
1 'polypeptide(L)'
;MNQTLQRLQKQLAAFTVAQRVIGVLLLVGVVIAGLAFFRWASAPTYAPLFSNLAGSDASAIVDKLDGDGVKYKLADGGSTVLVPNDVVYTERVKLSGAGLPASSEGGYSLLDQQGVTASQFQQQVTYQRALEGELAKTVQAIDGVSTAVVHLAIPAKDVFLDEQSKPSASVLVGMKPGVQLNDQQVQSVVHLVASSIEGMSPEDVTVVDGKGNLLSTKGGPGSVGVGGTSRDQMTADYESRQASQLQSVLDKIVGPGRAVAQVNATLQFDTIDTTTERVYTDPQAKPLATTTTKETYSGGGGAASGVLGTDNIAVPSGSSGTGKYDKTTTTTNNAESKVTEKKSATPGSVVRQSVSVVVDTKATGVDLTKLESAISTAAGIDTTRGDTLNVTSLPFDTSTAKTAAAELKKAEAAQQKAQLIGWAKQALIILGIAVLLLLIWMSRRKKRGAVSAEELVRLDLMEQREAALALPGQRRAIDGAEQVPALEAAGGAAPVTPQRRKDDVLALVERQPDEVAELLRGWLADRRS
;
A
#
# COMPACT_ATOMS: atom_id res chain seq x y z
N MET A 1 18.75 -17.56 46.87
CA MET A 1 17.47 -17.94 46.21
C MET A 1 16.91 -19.31 46.62
N ASN A 2 17.23 -19.85 47.82
CA ASN A 2 16.81 -21.21 48.23
C ASN A 2 15.93 -21.27 49.49
N GLN A 3 15.77 -20.15 50.21
CA GLN A 3 15.01 -20.12 51.47
C GLN A 3 13.49 -19.94 51.25
N THR A 4 13.08 -19.26 50.18
CA THR A 4 11.66 -19.08 49.82
C THR A 4 11.04 -20.40 49.34
N LEU A 5 11.77 -21.17 48.53
CA LEU A 5 11.39 -22.51 48.07
C LEU A 5 11.28 -23.54 49.21
N GLN A 6 12.16 -23.46 50.21
CA GLN A 6 12.10 -24.35 51.38
C GLN A 6 10.94 -24.03 52.32
N ARG A 7 10.57 -22.75 52.46
CA ARG A 7 9.37 -22.34 53.22
C ARG A 7 8.08 -22.78 52.53
N LEU A 8 8.02 -22.70 51.19
CA LEU A 8 6.91 -23.24 50.41
C LEU A 8 6.79 -24.77 50.54
N GLN A 9 7.91 -25.51 50.51
CA GLN A 9 7.89 -26.97 50.68
C GLN A 9 7.41 -27.41 52.07
N LYS A 10 7.82 -26.71 53.14
CA LYS A 10 7.36 -27.03 54.51
C LYS A 10 5.87 -26.68 54.72
N GLN A 11 5.37 -25.62 54.08
CA GLN A 11 3.95 -25.28 54.12
C GLN A 11 3.10 -26.24 53.28
N LEU A 12 3.59 -26.69 52.12
CA LEU A 12 2.93 -27.74 51.33
C LEU A 12 2.96 -29.10 52.04
N ALA A 13 4.02 -29.40 52.81
CA ALA A 13 4.14 -30.62 53.60
C ALA A 13 3.14 -30.71 54.77
N ALA A 14 2.65 -29.57 55.29
CA ALA A 14 1.70 -29.50 56.40
C ALA A 14 0.22 -29.71 55.99
N PHE A 15 -0.08 -29.70 54.68
CA PHE A 15 -1.42 -29.99 54.18
C PHE A 15 -1.67 -31.50 54.09
N THR A 16 -2.84 -31.93 54.55
CA THR A 16 -3.35 -33.31 54.37
C THR A 16 -3.41 -33.67 52.89
N VAL A 17 -3.32 -34.97 52.55
CA VAL A 17 -3.38 -35.44 51.14
C VAL A 17 -4.62 -34.89 50.43
N ALA A 18 -5.76 -34.82 51.12
CA ALA A 18 -6.99 -34.21 50.62
C ALA A 18 -6.85 -32.72 50.29
N GLN A 19 -6.22 -31.92 51.15
CA GLN A 19 -6.01 -30.48 50.90
C GLN A 19 -5.02 -30.21 49.75
N ARG A 20 -4.03 -31.09 49.52
CA ARG A 20 -3.13 -30.98 48.36
C ARG A 20 -3.85 -31.27 47.05
N VAL A 21 -4.72 -32.28 47.03
CA VAL A 21 -5.53 -32.62 45.85
C VAL A 21 -6.50 -31.48 45.52
N ILE A 22 -7.16 -30.90 46.52
CA ILE A 22 -8.04 -29.73 46.34
C ILE A 22 -7.25 -28.52 45.84
N GLY A 23 -6.06 -28.25 46.41
CA GLY A 23 -5.20 -27.14 45.97
C GLY A 23 -4.72 -27.29 44.53
N VAL A 24 -4.36 -28.50 44.10
CA VAL A 24 -3.99 -28.79 42.70
C VAL A 24 -5.19 -28.65 41.77
N LEU A 25 -6.37 -29.16 42.14
CA LEU A 25 -7.59 -29.01 41.34
C LEU A 25 -8.02 -27.54 41.20
N LEU A 26 -7.90 -26.75 42.26
CA LEU A 26 -8.23 -25.32 42.24
C LEU A 26 -7.23 -24.56 41.34
N LEU A 27 -5.94 -24.88 41.43
CA LEU A 27 -4.92 -24.28 40.57
C LEU A 27 -5.13 -24.65 39.10
N VAL A 28 -5.45 -25.92 38.79
CA VAL A 28 -5.81 -26.36 37.45
C VAL A 28 -7.07 -25.65 36.95
N GLY A 29 -8.10 -25.50 37.81
CA GLY A 29 -9.32 -24.76 37.49
C GLY A 29 -9.05 -23.28 37.16
N VAL A 30 -8.17 -22.61 37.92
CA VAL A 30 -7.75 -21.23 37.65
C VAL A 30 -6.96 -21.12 36.36
N VAL A 31 -6.09 -22.08 36.05
CA VAL A 31 -5.35 -22.09 34.78
C VAL A 31 -6.29 -22.29 33.59
N ILE A 32 -7.27 -23.21 33.69
CA ILE A 32 -8.26 -23.44 32.64
C ILE A 32 -9.16 -22.21 32.47
N ALA A 33 -9.64 -21.61 33.56
CA ALA A 33 -10.43 -20.38 33.52
C ALA A 33 -9.63 -19.20 32.95
N GLY A 34 -8.34 -19.09 33.30
CA GLY A 34 -7.44 -18.06 32.76
C GLY A 34 -7.19 -18.24 31.26
N LEU A 35 -7.00 -19.48 30.79
CA LEU A 35 -6.87 -19.78 29.36
C LEU A 35 -8.18 -19.53 28.60
N ALA A 36 -9.33 -19.88 29.19
CA ALA A 36 -10.64 -19.60 28.61
C ALA A 36 -10.91 -18.08 28.51
N PHE A 37 -10.61 -17.33 29.58
CA PHE A 37 -10.71 -15.88 29.60
C PHE A 37 -9.76 -15.23 28.61
N PHE A 38 -8.51 -15.69 28.51
CA PHE A 38 -7.54 -15.18 27.55
C PHE A 38 -8.00 -15.43 26.11
N ARG A 39 -8.53 -16.62 25.80
CA ARG A 39 -9.08 -16.90 24.46
C ARG A 39 -10.30 -16.04 24.14
N TRP A 40 -11.17 -15.77 25.11
CA TRP A 40 -12.33 -14.92 24.92
C TRP A 40 -11.94 -13.45 24.75
N ALA A 41 -11.03 -12.94 25.58
CA ALA A 41 -10.51 -11.57 25.50
C ALA A 41 -9.68 -11.31 24.24
N SER A 42 -9.07 -12.36 23.67
CA SER A 42 -8.27 -12.28 22.43
C SER A 42 -9.10 -12.52 21.16
N ALA A 43 -10.43 -12.64 21.25
CA ALA A 43 -11.27 -12.82 20.08
C ALA A 43 -11.30 -11.51 19.26
N PRO A 44 -10.88 -11.51 17.98
CA PRO A 44 -10.90 -10.31 17.17
C PRO A 44 -12.35 -9.83 16.96
N THR A 45 -12.60 -8.56 17.25
CA THR A 45 -13.84 -7.88 16.90
C THR A 45 -13.83 -7.58 15.40
N TYR A 46 -14.91 -7.98 14.73
CA TYR A 46 -15.08 -7.77 13.30
C TYR A 46 -15.87 -6.49 13.08
N ALA A 47 -15.47 -5.72 12.07
CA ALA A 47 -16.17 -4.53 11.62
C ALA A 47 -16.43 -4.63 10.11
N PRO A 48 -17.54 -4.04 9.61
CA PRO A 48 -17.86 -4.07 8.19
C PRO A 48 -16.82 -3.29 7.39
N LEU A 49 -16.12 -3.97 6.48
CA LEU A 49 -15.19 -3.38 5.53
C LEU A 49 -15.97 -2.60 4.47
N PHE A 50 -16.92 -3.29 3.83
CA PHE A 50 -17.92 -2.74 2.92
C PHE A 50 -19.26 -3.44 3.16
N SER A 51 -20.34 -2.74 2.90
CA SER A 51 -21.73 -3.19 3.05
C SER A 51 -22.48 -2.95 1.74
N ASN A 52 -23.55 -3.71 1.50
CA ASN A 52 -24.41 -3.58 0.31
C ASN A 52 -23.66 -3.77 -1.02
N LEU A 53 -22.71 -4.72 -1.06
CA LEU A 53 -21.95 -5.05 -2.25
C LEU A 53 -22.78 -5.85 -3.25
N ALA A 54 -22.59 -5.55 -4.55
CA ALA A 54 -22.99 -6.46 -5.62
C ALA A 54 -22.19 -7.77 -5.53
N GLY A 55 -22.79 -8.90 -5.89
CA GLY A 55 -22.15 -10.22 -5.75
C GLY A 55 -20.79 -10.34 -6.47
N SER A 56 -20.62 -9.64 -7.59
CA SER A 56 -19.34 -9.56 -8.32
C SER A 56 -18.27 -8.79 -7.56
N ASP A 57 -18.63 -7.65 -6.95
CA ASP A 57 -17.71 -6.83 -6.16
C ASP A 57 -17.34 -7.53 -4.85
N ALA A 58 -18.30 -8.22 -4.20
CA ALA A 58 -18.04 -9.04 -3.03
C ALA A 58 -17.04 -10.17 -3.32
N SER A 59 -17.17 -10.84 -4.47
CA SER A 59 -16.23 -11.88 -4.90
C SER A 59 -14.83 -11.32 -5.11
N ALA A 60 -14.69 -10.21 -5.83
CA ALA A 60 -13.39 -9.59 -6.12
C ALA A 60 -12.70 -9.06 -4.85
N ILE A 61 -13.47 -8.53 -3.90
CA ILE A 61 -12.95 -8.10 -2.59
C ILE A 61 -12.47 -9.31 -1.77
N VAL A 62 -13.22 -10.41 -1.76
CA VAL A 62 -12.82 -11.64 -1.08
C VAL A 62 -11.52 -12.21 -1.67
N ASP A 63 -11.40 -12.29 -3.00
CA ASP A 63 -10.19 -12.77 -3.67
C ASP A 63 -8.94 -11.96 -3.29
N LYS A 64 -9.10 -10.64 -3.13
CA LYS A 64 -8.05 -9.74 -2.68
C LYS A 64 -7.71 -9.94 -1.20
N LEU A 65 -8.71 -10.06 -0.34
CA LEU A 65 -8.50 -10.31 1.09
C LEU A 65 -7.82 -11.67 1.34
N ASP A 66 -8.14 -12.68 0.54
CA ASP A 66 -7.47 -13.99 0.56
C ASP A 66 -6.01 -13.88 0.11
N GLY A 67 -5.75 -13.13 -0.98
CA GLY A 67 -4.39 -12.83 -1.43
C GLY A 67 -3.54 -12.09 -0.38
N ASP A 68 -4.18 -11.22 0.40
CA ASP A 68 -3.56 -10.45 1.47
C ASP A 68 -3.49 -11.22 2.81
N GLY A 69 -4.06 -12.42 2.88
CA GLY A 69 -4.06 -13.28 4.07
C GLY A 69 -4.93 -12.76 5.22
N VAL A 70 -5.91 -11.90 4.91
CA VAL A 70 -6.79 -11.28 5.90
C VAL A 70 -8.00 -12.16 6.16
N LYS A 71 -8.25 -12.48 7.44
CA LYS A 71 -9.46 -13.23 7.82
C LYS A 71 -10.70 -12.37 7.60
N TYR A 72 -11.73 -12.91 6.97
CA TYR A 72 -12.99 -12.22 6.73
C TYR A 72 -14.19 -13.07 7.14
N LYS A 73 -15.34 -12.41 7.29
CA LYS A 73 -16.65 -13.05 7.45
C LYS A 73 -17.64 -12.40 6.49
N LEU A 74 -18.51 -13.20 5.90
CA LEU A 74 -19.62 -12.71 5.09
C LEU A 74 -20.88 -12.64 5.96
N ALA A 75 -21.56 -11.50 5.95
CA ALA A 75 -22.88 -11.30 6.54
C ALA A 75 -23.89 -10.90 5.45
N ASP A 76 -25.17 -10.83 5.82
CA ASP A 76 -26.25 -10.34 4.95
C ASP A 76 -26.30 -11.05 3.58
N GLY A 77 -26.17 -12.39 3.60
CA GLY A 77 -26.21 -13.20 2.38
C GLY A 77 -25.01 -13.03 1.44
N GLY A 78 -23.92 -12.41 1.90
CA GLY A 78 -22.71 -12.15 1.11
C GLY A 78 -22.57 -10.71 0.63
N SER A 79 -23.54 -9.84 0.93
CA SER A 79 -23.51 -8.42 0.58
C SER A 79 -22.69 -7.56 1.55
N THR A 80 -22.32 -8.08 2.72
CA THR A 80 -21.47 -7.40 3.69
C THR A 80 -20.23 -8.24 3.99
N VAL A 81 -19.04 -7.63 3.81
CA VAL A 81 -17.74 -8.26 4.14
C VAL A 81 -17.22 -7.63 5.43
N LEU A 82 -17.00 -8.45 6.47
CA LEU A 82 -16.42 -8.01 7.73
C LEU A 82 -14.98 -8.49 7.87
N VAL A 83 -14.10 -7.62 8.39
CA VAL A 83 -12.70 -7.93 8.70
C VAL A 83 -12.37 -7.51 10.13
N PRO A 84 -11.28 -8.01 10.73
CA PRO A 84 -10.79 -7.55 12.02
C PRO A 84 -10.64 -6.02 12.07
N ASN A 85 -11.09 -5.41 13.16
CA ASN A 85 -11.20 -3.95 13.31
C ASN A 85 -9.85 -3.22 13.10
N ASP A 86 -8.74 -3.89 13.41
CA ASP A 86 -7.37 -3.39 13.25
C ASP A 86 -6.91 -3.21 11.80
N VAL A 87 -7.53 -3.91 10.84
CA VAL A 87 -7.11 -3.88 9.42
C VAL A 87 -8.10 -3.20 8.47
N VAL A 88 -9.29 -2.81 8.97
CA VAL A 88 -10.38 -2.24 8.15
C VAL A 88 -9.89 -1.11 7.25
N TYR A 89 -9.24 -0.09 7.81
CA TYR A 89 -8.83 1.09 7.06
C TYR A 89 -7.70 0.81 6.07
N THR A 90 -6.73 -0.02 6.49
CA THR A 90 -5.61 -0.42 5.64
C THR A 90 -6.10 -1.18 4.42
N GLU A 91 -7.03 -2.12 4.61
CA GLU A 91 -7.60 -2.90 3.52
C GLU A 91 -8.49 -2.07 2.60
N ARG A 92 -9.23 -1.08 3.13
CA ARG A 92 -9.95 -0.12 2.27
C ARG A 92 -9.00 0.61 1.32
N VAL A 93 -7.89 1.16 1.83
CA VAL A 93 -6.91 1.90 1.00
C VAL A 93 -6.32 1.00 -0.09
N LYS A 94 -5.95 -0.24 0.25
CA LYS A 94 -5.40 -1.19 -0.72
C LYS A 94 -6.41 -1.58 -1.80
N LEU A 95 -7.65 -1.87 -1.39
CA LEU A 95 -8.73 -2.23 -2.31
C LEU A 95 -9.11 -1.07 -3.23
N SER A 96 -9.09 0.17 -2.71
CA SER A 96 -9.24 1.39 -3.52
C SER A 96 -8.11 1.55 -4.55
N GLY A 97 -6.86 1.25 -4.17
CA GLY A 97 -5.73 1.22 -5.11
C GLY A 97 -5.86 0.17 -6.22
N ALA A 98 -6.67 -0.86 -5.99
CA ALA A 98 -7.02 -1.88 -6.97
C ALA A 98 -8.31 -1.57 -7.75
N GLY A 99 -8.98 -0.44 -7.48
CA GLY A 99 -10.23 -0.05 -8.12
C GLY A 99 -11.47 -0.82 -7.65
N LEU A 100 -11.47 -1.33 -6.41
CA LEU A 100 -12.59 -2.07 -5.80
C LEU A 100 -13.23 -1.28 -4.64
N PRO A 101 -14.56 -1.34 -4.47
CA PRO A 101 -15.56 -1.94 -5.38
C PRO A 101 -15.71 -1.14 -6.69
N ALA A 102 -16.09 -1.82 -7.78
CA ALA A 102 -16.28 -1.17 -9.09
C ALA A 102 -17.59 -0.38 -9.18
N SER A 103 -18.57 -0.72 -8.34
CA SER A 103 -19.85 0.00 -8.23
C SER A 103 -19.98 0.69 -6.87
N SER A 104 -20.37 1.97 -6.88
CA SER A 104 -20.51 2.82 -5.69
C SER A 104 -21.94 2.84 -5.12
N GLU A 105 -22.74 1.80 -5.37
CA GLU A 105 -24.14 1.74 -4.92
C GLU A 105 -24.25 1.11 -3.53
N GLY A 106 -24.05 1.89 -2.47
CA GLY A 106 -24.47 1.44 -1.14
C GLY A 106 -23.84 2.14 0.05
N GLY A 107 -24.46 3.22 0.52
CA GLY A 107 -23.99 3.92 1.72
C GLY A 107 -25.12 4.62 2.49
N TYR A 108 -25.96 3.88 3.22
CA TYR A 108 -26.99 4.47 4.09
C TYR A 108 -27.22 3.71 5.42
N SER A 109 -26.17 3.20 6.08
CA SER A 109 -26.33 2.62 7.43
C SER A 109 -26.24 3.65 8.57
N LEU A 110 -25.97 4.92 8.25
CA LEU A 110 -25.78 5.99 9.24
C LEU A 110 -27.03 6.87 9.46
N LEU A 111 -28.18 6.55 8.84
CA LEU A 111 -29.39 7.40 8.92
C LEU A 111 -30.45 6.93 9.95
N ASP A 112 -30.24 5.80 10.63
CA ASP A 112 -31.24 5.22 11.55
C ASP A 112 -31.30 5.85 12.96
N GLN A 113 -30.66 7.02 13.18
CA GLN A 113 -30.58 7.61 14.53
C GLN A 113 -30.93 9.11 14.63
N GLN A 114 -31.72 9.70 13.72
CA GLN A 114 -32.12 11.10 13.89
C GLN A 114 -33.63 11.33 13.77
N GLY A 115 -34.16 12.02 14.78
CA GLY A 115 -35.58 12.27 14.99
C GLY A 115 -36.23 13.11 13.88
N VAL A 116 -37.54 12.96 13.78
CA VAL A 116 -38.45 13.47 12.73
C VAL A 116 -38.56 15.03 12.67
N THR A 117 -37.64 15.77 13.30
CA THR A 117 -37.73 17.22 13.50
C THR A 117 -36.65 18.06 12.80
N ALA A 118 -35.73 17.45 12.04
CA ALA A 118 -34.67 18.18 11.33
C ALA A 118 -35.08 18.60 9.90
N SER A 119 -34.71 19.82 9.50
CA SER A 119 -34.91 20.33 8.13
C SER A 119 -33.97 19.64 7.12
N GLN A 120 -34.45 19.42 5.88
CA GLN A 120 -33.67 18.82 4.78
C GLN A 120 -32.33 19.52 4.53
N PHE A 121 -32.30 20.86 4.67
CA PHE A 121 -31.05 21.63 4.56
C PHE A 121 -30.05 21.29 5.67
N GLN A 122 -30.52 21.14 6.90
CA GLN A 122 -29.66 20.81 8.04
C GLN A 122 -29.12 19.38 7.94
N GLN A 123 -29.94 18.45 7.44
CA GLN A 123 -29.52 17.08 7.14
C GLN A 123 -28.40 17.07 6.08
N GLN A 124 -28.56 17.84 5.00
CA GLN A 124 -27.57 17.90 3.92
C GLN A 124 -26.23 18.51 4.38
N VAL A 125 -26.26 19.60 5.14
CA VAL A 125 -25.04 20.20 5.72
C VAL A 125 -24.36 19.25 6.71
N THR A 126 -25.14 18.53 7.52
CA THR A 126 -24.61 17.55 8.48
C THR A 126 -23.96 16.37 7.75
N TYR A 127 -24.62 15.88 6.70
CA TYR A 127 -24.10 14.81 5.85
C TYR A 127 -22.80 15.22 5.15
N GLN A 128 -22.77 16.42 4.55
CA GLN A 128 -21.56 16.96 3.91
C GLN A 128 -20.40 17.06 4.90
N ARG A 129 -20.62 17.62 6.10
CA ARG A 129 -19.58 17.73 7.13
C ARG A 129 -19.08 16.35 7.60
N ALA A 130 -19.97 15.36 7.68
CA ALA A 130 -19.60 14.00 8.03
C ALA A 130 -18.70 13.37 6.96
N LEU A 131 -19.07 13.51 5.68
CA LEU A 131 -18.27 13.08 4.53
C LEU A 131 -16.89 13.74 4.51
N GLU A 132 -16.82 15.06 4.64
CA GLU A 132 -15.56 15.80 4.69
C GLU A 132 -14.64 15.28 5.82
N GLY A 133 -15.23 15.02 7.00
CA GLY A 133 -14.50 14.46 8.15
C GLY A 133 -14.04 13.02 7.95
N GLU A 134 -14.83 12.17 7.29
CA GLU A 134 -14.45 10.79 6.99
C GLU A 134 -13.37 10.72 5.90
N LEU A 135 -13.49 11.54 4.85
CA LEU A 135 -12.48 11.68 3.81
C LEU A 135 -11.17 12.19 4.38
N ALA A 136 -11.20 13.20 5.24
CA ALA A 136 -10.03 13.71 5.92
C ALA A 136 -9.31 12.63 6.74
N LYS A 137 -10.04 11.80 7.49
CA LYS A 137 -9.45 10.67 8.23
C LYS A 137 -8.85 9.62 7.32
N THR A 138 -9.49 9.36 6.18
CA THR A 138 -8.99 8.38 5.20
C THR A 138 -7.70 8.87 4.53
N VAL A 139 -7.63 10.16 4.16
CA VAL A 139 -6.40 10.77 3.63
C VAL A 139 -5.29 10.80 4.67
N GLN A 140 -5.60 11.00 5.95
CA GLN A 140 -4.62 10.93 7.06
C GLN A 140 -4.03 9.54 7.27
N ALA A 141 -4.69 8.48 6.82
CA ALA A 141 -4.17 7.11 6.91
C ALA A 141 -3.05 6.83 5.89
N ILE A 142 -2.85 7.71 4.90
CA ILE A 142 -1.78 7.59 3.90
C ILE A 142 -0.44 7.87 4.58
N ASP A 143 0.55 7.00 4.32
CA ASP A 143 1.88 7.19 4.92
C ASP A 143 2.54 8.49 4.45
N GLY A 144 3.16 9.18 5.39
CA GLY A 144 3.69 10.54 5.20
C GLY A 144 2.70 11.67 5.48
N VAL A 145 1.39 11.42 5.53
CA VAL A 145 0.38 12.41 5.90
C VAL A 145 0.24 12.44 7.43
N SER A 146 0.29 13.63 8.03
CA SER A 146 0.09 13.87 9.46
C SER A 146 -1.29 14.45 9.74
N THR A 147 -1.77 15.34 8.88
CA THR A 147 -3.08 15.98 8.98
C THR A 147 -3.65 16.13 7.57
N ALA A 148 -4.98 16.11 7.46
CA ALA A 148 -5.65 16.40 6.21
C ALA A 148 -6.95 17.14 6.49
N VAL A 149 -7.29 18.07 5.60
CA VAL A 149 -8.55 18.80 5.60
C VAL A 149 -9.13 18.66 4.20
N VAL A 150 -10.40 18.25 4.11
CA VAL A 150 -11.11 18.10 2.85
C VAL A 150 -12.29 19.05 2.87
N HIS A 151 -12.43 19.85 1.82
CA HIS A 151 -13.57 20.71 1.58
C HIS A 151 -14.27 20.27 0.31
N LEU A 152 -15.58 20.14 0.41
CA LEU A 152 -16.42 19.64 -0.65
C LEU A 152 -17.39 20.73 -1.10
N ALA A 153 -17.57 20.87 -2.41
CA ALA A 153 -18.57 21.74 -3.00
C ALA A 153 -19.55 20.87 -3.81
N ILE A 154 -20.59 20.36 -3.15
CA ILE A 154 -21.70 19.65 -3.80
C ILE A 154 -22.84 20.65 -4.07
N PRO A 155 -23.19 20.92 -5.33
CA PRO A 155 -24.36 21.72 -5.66
C PRO A 155 -25.66 20.97 -5.34
N ALA A 156 -26.73 21.70 -5.01
CA ALA A 156 -28.05 21.11 -4.81
C ALA A 156 -28.59 20.56 -6.14
N LYS A 157 -29.24 19.38 -6.10
CA LYS A 157 -29.90 18.83 -7.28
C LYS A 157 -31.15 19.67 -7.60
N ASP A 158 -31.16 20.31 -8.76
CA ASP A 158 -32.32 20.99 -9.33
C ASP A 158 -32.94 20.09 -10.41
N VAL A 159 -34.26 19.88 -10.34
CA VAL A 159 -35.03 19.06 -11.29
C VAL A 159 -35.45 19.85 -12.54
N PHE A 160 -35.19 21.16 -12.58
CA PHE A 160 -35.59 22.05 -13.67
C PHE A 160 -34.42 22.49 -14.58
N LEU A 161 -33.19 22.04 -14.30
CA LEU A 161 -32.00 22.33 -15.10
C LEU A 161 -31.58 21.06 -15.86
N ASP A 162 -31.44 21.19 -17.19
CA ASP A 162 -30.92 20.11 -18.05
C ASP A 162 -29.43 19.83 -17.78
N GLU A 163 -28.69 20.84 -17.29
CA GLU A 163 -27.26 20.73 -17.01
C GLU A 163 -26.97 21.10 -15.54
N GLN A 164 -26.54 20.09 -14.78
CA GLN A 164 -26.26 20.22 -13.35
C GLN A 164 -24.79 20.60 -13.14
N SER A 165 -24.54 21.56 -12.26
CA SER A 165 -23.16 21.91 -11.87
C SER A 165 -22.44 20.67 -11.31
N LYS A 166 -21.19 20.46 -11.71
CA LYS A 166 -20.38 19.34 -11.22
C LYS A 166 -19.88 19.60 -9.80
N PRO A 167 -19.82 18.58 -8.93
CA PRO A 167 -19.20 18.72 -7.62
C PRO A 167 -17.68 18.87 -7.75
N SER A 168 -17.06 19.59 -6.82
CA SER A 168 -15.60 19.77 -6.76
C SER A 168 -15.07 19.65 -5.33
N ALA A 169 -13.77 19.38 -5.19
CA ALA A 169 -13.13 19.23 -3.89
C ALA A 169 -11.76 19.91 -3.79
N SER A 170 -11.42 20.35 -2.58
CA SER A 170 -10.11 20.87 -2.22
C SER A 170 -9.59 20.10 -1.01
N VAL A 171 -8.38 19.58 -1.11
CA VAL A 171 -7.72 18.74 -0.11
C VAL A 171 -6.42 19.42 0.28
N LEU A 172 -6.30 19.77 1.56
CA LEU A 172 -5.06 20.25 2.14
C LEU A 172 -4.40 19.12 2.94
N VAL A 173 -3.17 18.78 2.62
CA VAL A 173 -2.39 17.74 3.30
C VAL A 173 -1.24 18.35 4.09
N GLY A 174 -1.23 18.10 5.39
CA GLY A 174 -0.11 18.37 6.29
C GLY A 174 0.79 17.15 6.37
N MET A 175 2.06 17.33 6.04
CA MET A 175 3.03 16.24 5.95
C MET A 175 3.82 16.02 7.25
N LYS A 176 4.27 14.78 7.48
CA LYS A 176 5.27 14.50 8.53
C LYS A 176 6.59 15.21 8.21
N PRO A 177 7.37 15.66 9.21
CA PRO A 177 8.64 16.35 8.97
C PRO A 177 9.60 15.55 8.08
N GLY A 178 10.08 16.19 7.01
CA GLY A 178 11.06 15.58 6.09
C GLY A 178 10.47 14.62 5.05
N VAL A 179 9.15 14.39 5.02
CA VAL A 179 8.48 13.54 4.03
C VAL A 179 7.86 14.40 2.93
N GLN A 180 7.82 13.89 1.70
CA GLN A 180 7.06 14.44 0.57
C GLN A 180 6.20 13.34 -0.05
N LEU A 181 4.99 13.67 -0.50
CA LEU A 181 4.14 12.72 -1.21
C LEU A 181 4.70 12.54 -2.62
N ASN A 182 4.78 11.30 -3.09
CA ASN A 182 5.08 11.03 -4.48
C ASN A 182 3.83 11.18 -5.35
N ASP A 183 4.02 11.29 -6.67
CA ASP A 183 2.92 11.51 -7.62
C ASP A 183 1.84 10.42 -7.54
N GLN A 184 2.24 9.16 -7.31
CA GLN A 184 1.31 8.04 -7.18
C GLN A 184 0.41 8.19 -5.94
N GLN A 185 0.97 8.64 -4.81
CA GLN A 185 0.21 8.91 -3.60
C GLN A 185 -0.73 10.10 -3.79
N VAL A 186 -0.29 11.15 -4.49
CA VAL A 186 -1.16 12.30 -4.81
C VAL A 186 -2.32 11.88 -5.71
N GLN A 187 -2.07 11.08 -6.75
CA GLN A 187 -3.12 10.52 -7.59
C GLN A 187 -4.08 9.62 -6.80
N SER A 188 -3.56 8.86 -5.83
CA SER A 188 -4.40 8.04 -4.95
C SER A 188 -5.36 8.90 -4.13
N VAL A 189 -4.91 10.05 -3.60
CA VAL A 189 -5.77 11.02 -2.90
C VAL A 189 -6.83 11.57 -3.84
N VAL A 190 -6.45 11.99 -5.05
CA VAL A 190 -7.36 12.55 -6.05
C VAL A 190 -8.47 11.55 -6.40
N HIS A 191 -8.10 10.31 -6.73
CA HIS A 191 -9.05 9.27 -7.09
C HIS A 191 -9.92 8.82 -5.93
N LEU A 192 -9.38 8.73 -4.71
CA LEU A 192 -10.15 8.41 -3.51
C LEU A 192 -11.27 9.44 -3.28
N VAL A 193 -10.94 10.74 -3.35
CA VAL A 193 -11.93 11.80 -3.12
C VAL A 193 -12.94 11.86 -4.26
N ALA A 194 -12.51 11.76 -5.52
CA ALA A 194 -13.40 11.78 -6.67
C ALA A 194 -14.38 10.59 -6.66
N SER A 195 -13.90 9.38 -6.37
CA SER A 195 -14.75 8.18 -6.31
C SER A 195 -15.71 8.15 -5.12
N SER A 196 -15.44 8.95 -4.09
CA SER A 196 -16.31 9.03 -2.91
C SER A 196 -17.53 9.93 -3.13
N ILE A 197 -17.54 10.77 -4.17
CA ILE A 197 -18.63 11.72 -4.45
C ILE A 197 -19.24 11.45 -5.83
N GLU A 198 -20.56 11.26 -5.85
CA GLU A 198 -21.33 11.04 -7.08
C GLU A 198 -21.11 12.19 -8.08
N GLY A 199 -20.74 11.85 -9.31
CA GLY A 199 -20.58 12.82 -10.41
C GLY A 199 -19.32 13.69 -10.33
N MET A 200 -18.41 13.43 -9.38
CA MET A 200 -17.12 14.13 -9.30
C MET A 200 -16.10 13.48 -10.23
N SER A 201 -15.44 14.30 -11.06
CA SER A 201 -14.32 13.83 -11.88
C SER A 201 -12.98 14.07 -11.17
N PRO A 202 -11.95 13.22 -11.37
CA PRO A 202 -10.62 13.43 -10.78
C PRO A 202 -10.00 14.80 -11.07
N GLU A 203 -10.33 15.39 -12.22
CA GLU A 203 -9.91 16.73 -12.64
C GLU A 203 -10.52 17.88 -11.81
N ASP A 204 -11.59 17.62 -11.06
CA ASP A 204 -12.28 18.57 -10.19
C ASP A 204 -11.79 18.51 -8.73
N VAL A 205 -10.78 17.68 -8.45
CA VAL A 205 -10.12 17.58 -7.14
C VAL A 205 -8.78 18.28 -7.16
N THR A 206 -8.58 19.18 -6.18
CA THR A 206 -7.31 19.87 -5.97
C THR A 206 -6.65 19.43 -4.67
N VAL A 207 -5.35 19.14 -4.69
CA VAL A 207 -4.54 18.70 -3.56
C VAL A 207 -3.39 19.66 -3.36
N VAL A 208 -3.26 20.23 -2.17
CA VAL A 208 -2.26 21.25 -1.81
C VAL A 208 -1.54 20.84 -0.54
N ASP A 209 -0.23 21.06 -0.46
CA ASP A 209 0.55 20.79 0.75
C ASP A 209 0.49 21.95 1.78
N GLY A 210 0.95 21.68 3.00
CA GLY A 210 1.02 22.70 4.06
C GLY A 210 1.98 23.88 3.80
N LYS A 211 2.75 23.86 2.71
CA LYS A 211 3.63 24.96 2.26
C LYS A 211 3.01 25.79 1.12
N GLY A 212 1.81 25.41 0.65
CA GLY A 212 1.12 26.09 -0.45
C GLY A 212 1.50 25.58 -1.85
N ASN A 213 2.21 24.45 -1.96
CA ASN A 213 2.48 23.83 -3.24
C ASN A 213 1.26 23.03 -3.72
N LEU A 214 0.80 23.31 -4.93
CA LEU A 214 -0.22 22.50 -5.59
C LEU A 214 0.41 21.17 -6.02
N LEU A 215 -0.08 20.07 -5.47
CA LEU A 215 0.39 18.72 -5.75
C LEU A 215 -0.40 18.05 -6.89
N SER A 216 -1.69 18.38 -7.02
CA SER A 216 -2.53 17.86 -8.11
C SER A 216 -2.54 18.79 -9.32
N THR A 217 -2.33 18.27 -10.52
CA THR A 217 -2.54 19.05 -11.75
C THR A 217 -4.03 19.13 -12.06
N LYS A 218 -4.56 20.34 -12.25
CA LYS A 218 -5.93 20.52 -12.76
C LYS A 218 -5.92 20.24 -14.26
N GLY A 219 -6.48 19.10 -14.64
CA GLY A 219 -6.82 18.76 -16.01
C GLY A 219 -6.20 17.44 -16.46
N GLY A 220 -6.99 16.68 -17.21
CA GLY A 220 -6.66 15.37 -17.75
C GLY A 220 -5.39 15.32 -18.62
N PRO A 221 -5.12 14.19 -19.29
CA PRO A 221 -3.91 13.99 -20.07
C PRO A 221 -3.76 15.10 -21.14
N GLY A 222 -2.94 16.12 -20.85
CA GLY A 222 -2.77 17.30 -21.70
C GLY A 222 -2.81 18.67 -20.99
N SER A 223 -3.03 18.76 -19.68
CA SER A 223 -3.03 20.06 -18.97
C SER A 223 -1.61 20.67 -18.84
N VAL A 224 -1.56 21.98 -19.09
CA VAL A 224 -0.38 22.79 -19.51
C VAL A 224 0.65 23.04 -18.38
N GLY A 225 0.56 22.36 -17.25
CA GLY A 225 1.54 22.43 -16.14
C GLY A 225 2.43 21.18 -16.00
N VAL A 226 1.96 20.02 -16.47
CA VAL A 226 2.63 18.70 -16.34
C VAL A 226 2.89 18.05 -17.71
N GLY A 227 2.32 18.58 -18.79
CA GLY A 227 2.67 18.15 -20.15
C GLY A 227 4.17 18.27 -20.45
N GLY A 228 4.89 19.22 -19.83
CA GLY A 228 6.35 19.27 -19.88
C GLY A 228 7.00 18.13 -19.09
N THR A 229 6.70 18.03 -17.79
CA THR A 229 7.35 17.06 -16.89
C THR A 229 7.07 15.60 -17.23
N SER A 230 5.85 15.25 -17.64
CA SER A 230 5.55 13.87 -18.08
C SER A 230 6.19 13.52 -19.42
N ARG A 231 6.31 14.48 -20.36
CA ARG A 231 7.02 14.27 -21.64
C ARG A 231 8.53 14.16 -21.41
N ASP A 232 9.07 15.00 -20.54
CA ASP A 232 10.47 14.97 -20.14
C ASP A 232 10.78 13.65 -19.44
N GLN A 233 9.88 13.16 -18.57
CA GLN A 233 10.04 11.88 -17.89
C GLN A 233 9.92 10.69 -18.85
N MET A 234 8.97 10.69 -19.78
CA MET A 234 8.89 9.67 -20.84
C MET A 234 10.15 9.65 -21.71
N THR A 235 10.70 10.82 -22.01
CA THR A 235 11.95 10.97 -22.76
C THR A 235 13.13 10.41 -21.95
N ALA A 236 13.25 10.78 -20.67
CA ALA A 236 14.28 10.29 -19.78
C ALA A 236 14.19 8.75 -19.57
N ASP A 237 12.97 8.21 -19.45
CA ASP A 237 12.75 6.76 -19.32
C ASP A 237 13.12 6.02 -20.60
N TYR A 238 12.85 6.60 -21.78
CA TYR A 238 13.29 6.05 -23.06
C TYR A 238 14.83 6.06 -23.15
N GLU A 239 15.45 7.21 -22.87
CA GLU A 239 16.92 7.38 -22.89
C GLU A 239 17.61 6.43 -21.91
N SER A 240 17.12 6.32 -20.67
CA SER A 240 17.66 5.45 -19.63
C SER A 240 17.54 3.97 -19.99
N ARG A 241 16.40 3.54 -20.55
CA ARG A 241 16.21 2.16 -21.03
C ARG A 241 17.17 1.83 -22.16
N GLN A 242 17.31 2.72 -23.15
CA GLN A 242 18.23 2.49 -24.26
C GLN A 242 19.70 2.51 -23.83
N ALA A 243 20.08 3.45 -22.95
CA ALA A 243 21.41 3.50 -22.37
C ALA A 243 21.73 2.20 -21.60
N SER A 244 20.79 1.69 -20.79
CA SER A 244 20.95 0.45 -20.05
C SER A 244 21.08 -0.77 -20.96
N GLN A 245 20.27 -0.83 -22.03
CA GLN A 245 20.34 -1.91 -23.02
C GLN A 245 21.68 -1.91 -23.76
N LEU A 246 22.13 -0.74 -24.22
CA LEU A 246 23.45 -0.58 -24.83
C LEU A 246 24.59 -0.93 -23.88
N GLN A 247 24.52 -0.44 -22.64
CA GLN A 247 25.50 -0.75 -21.60
C GLN A 247 25.63 -2.26 -21.38
N SER A 248 24.50 -2.99 -21.33
CA SER A 248 24.51 -4.44 -21.15
C SER A 248 25.19 -5.22 -22.28
N VAL A 249 25.10 -4.70 -23.51
CA VAL A 249 25.78 -5.27 -24.69
C VAL A 249 27.26 -4.93 -24.64
N LEU A 250 27.59 -3.68 -24.32
CA LEU A 250 28.96 -3.20 -24.21
C LEU A 250 29.73 -3.93 -23.12
N ASP A 251 29.14 -4.12 -21.94
CA ASP A 251 29.77 -4.82 -20.82
C ASP A 251 30.14 -6.28 -21.17
N LYS A 252 29.40 -6.94 -22.07
CA LYS A 252 29.72 -8.29 -22.56
C LYS A 252 30.88 -8.32 -23.54
N ILE A 253 31.10 -7.24 -24.29
CA ILE A 253 32.16 -7.15 -25.31
C ILE A 253 33.45 -6.61 -24.71
N VAL A 254 33.38 -5.49 -23.98
CA VAL A 254 34.55 -4.76 -23.47
C VAL A 254 34.85 -5.05 -22.00
N GLY A 255 33.90 -5.67 -21.28
CA GLY A 255 33.96 -5.94 -19.84
C GLY A 255 33.21 -4.89 -19.01
N PRO A 256 32.74 -5.27 -17.80
CA PRO A 256 31.93 -4.39 -16.96
C PRO A 256 32.69 -3.13 -16.58
N GLY A 257 32.05 -1.97 -16.77
CA GLY A 257 32.60 -0.66 -16.38
C GLY A 257 33.76 -0.16 -17.27
N ARG A 258 33.94 -0.74 -18.46
CA ARG A 258 34.94 -0.32 -19.45
C ARG A 258 34.35 0.42 -20.65
N ALA A 259 33.04 0.64 -20.67
CA ALA A 259 32.38 1.52 -21.60
C ALA A 259 31.27 2.29 -20.89
N VAL A 260 30.90 3.44 -21.45
CA VAL A 260 29.73 4.22 -21.03
C VAL A 260 28.97 4.59 -22.29
N ALA A 261 27.67 4.26 -22.32
CA ALA A 261 26.76 4.69 -23.37
C ALA A 261 25.83 5.78 -22.84
N GLN A 262 25.67 6.86 -23.61
CA GLN A 262 24.67 7.89 -23.38
C GLN A 262 23.80 8.02 -24.62
N VAL A 263 22.49 8.10 -24.40
CA VAL A 263 21.47 8.25 -25.45
C VAL A 263 20.74 9.55 -25.18
N ASN A 264 20.58 10.37 -26.21
CA ASN A 264 19.66 11.50 -26.20
C ASN A 264 18.63 11.31 -27.31
N ALA A 265 17.34 11.48 -26.99
CA ALA A 265 16.26 11.26 -27.93
C ALA A 265 15.30 12.45 -27.97
N THR A 266 14.81 12.77 -29.17
CA THR A 266 13.70 13.71 -29.37
C THR A 266 12.47 12.90 -29.75
N LEU A 267 11.49 12.85 -28.86
CA LEU A 267 10.22 12.16 -29.06
C LEU A 267 9.14 13.11 -29.55
N GLN A 268 8.27 12.65 -30.46
CA GLN A 268 7.12 13.40 -30.93
C GLN A 268 5.89 13.01 -30.12
N PHE A 269 5.30 14.00 -29.44
CA PHE A 269 4.10 13.82 -28.63
C PHE A 269 2.84 14.39 -29.27
N ASP A 270 2.93 14.82 -30.53
CA ASP A 270 1.80 15.35 -31.27
C ASP A 270 0.93 14.21 -31.79
N THR A 271 -0.36 14.25 -31.49
CA THR A 271 -1.35 13.36 -32.14
C THR A 271 -1.64 13.92 -33.53
N ILE A 272 -1.19 13.20 -34.56
CA ILE A 272 -1.42 13.59 -35.96
C ILE A 272 -2.52 12.72 -36.55
N ASP A 273 -3.67 13.33 -36.81
CA ASP A 273 -4.76 12.71 -37.55
C ASP A 273 -4.66 13.09 -39.03
N THR A 274 -4.27 12.15 -39.87
CA THR A 274 -4.22 12.31 -41.32
C THR A 274 -5.43 11.65 -41.95
N THR A 275 -6.28 12.44 -42.60
CA THR A 275 -7.36 11.94 -43.45
C THR A 275 -6.96 12.12 -44.91
N THR A 276 -6.67 11.01 -45.59
CA THR A 276 -6.40 11.00 -47.03
C THR A 276 -7.65 10.54 -47.76
N GLU A 277 -8.19 11.40 -48.63
CA GLU A 277 -9.32 11.06 -49.48
C GLU A 277 -8.80 10.83 -50.90
N ARG A 278 -8.88 9.58 -51.38
CA ARG A 278 -8.59 9.25 -52.78
C ARG A 278 -9.89 8.98 -53.51
N VAL A 279 -10.16 9.80 -54.53
CA VAL A 279 -11.27 9.61 -55.45
C VAL A 279 -10.76 8.78 -56.63
N TYR A 280 -11.41 7.66 -56.88
CA TYR A 280 -11.17 6.82 -58.03
C TYR A 280 -12.35 6.97 -58.99
N THR A 281 -12.05 7.42 -60.20
CA THR A 281 -12.99 7.38 -61.31
C THR A 281 -12.58 6.22 -62.20
N ASP A 282 -13.41 5.17 -62.25
CA ASP A 282 -13.25 4.09 -63.22
C ASP A 282 -13.79 4.56 -64.58
N PRO A 283 -12.95 4.68 -65.63
CA PRO A 283 -13.39 5.11 -66.96
C PRO A 283 -14.38 4.16 -67.64
N GLN A 284 -14.55 2.93 -67.13
CA GLN A 284 -15.45 1.89 -67.66
C GLN A 284 -16.67 1.64 -66.78
N ALA A 285 -16.79 2.31 -65.62
CA ALA A 285 -17.94 2.11 -64.74
C ALA A 285 -19.23 2.63 -65.37
N LYS A 286 -20.30 1.83 -65.30
CA LYS A 286 -21.62 2.24 -65.78
C LYS A 286 -22.14 3.42 -64.95
N PRO A 287 -22.69 4.48 -65.57
CA PRO A 287 -23.25 5.61 -64.84
C PRO A 287 -24.37 5.19 -63.88
N LEU A 288 -24.45 5.84 -62.72
CA LEU A 288 -25.47 5.57 -61.71
C LEU A 288 -26.87 5.99 -62.20
N ALA A 289 -26.94 7.08 -62.97
CA ALA A 289 -28.14 7.51 -63.67
C ALA A 289 -27.77 8.23 -64.97
N THR A 290 -28.52 7.99 -66.03
CA THR A 290 -28.41 8.77 -67.28
C THR A 290 -29.79 9.27 -67.64
N THR A 291 -29.93 10.60 -67.72
CA THR A 291 -31.16 11.24 -68.20
C THR A 291 -30.90 11.78 -69.59
N THR A 292 -31.64 11.24 -70.56
CA THR A 292 -31.58 11.69 -71.95
C THR A 292 -32.90 12.38 -72.31
N THR A 293 -32.84 13.69 -72.53
CA THR A 293 -33.98 14.46 -73.04
C THR A 293 -33.76 14.67 -74.53
N LYS A 294 -34.67 14.11 -75.33
CA LYS A 294 -34.67 14.26 -76.78
C LYS A 294 -35.89 15.10 -77.19
N GLU A 295 -35.62 16.30 -77.67
CA GLU A 295 -36.62 17.18 -78.29
C GLU A 295 -36.49 17.03 -79.80
N THR A 296 -37.51 16.44 -80.42
CA THR A 296 -37.61 16.37 -81.88
C THR A 296 -38.82 17.17 -82.31
N TYR A 297 -38.59 18.22 -83.09
CA TYR A 297 -39.63 19.00 -83.73
C TYR A 297 -39.58 18.75 -85.24
N SER A 298 -40.72 18.29 -85.76
CA SER A 298 -40.97 18.15 -87.18
C SER A 298 -42.28 18.87 -87.48
N GLY A 299 -42.18 20.15 -87.77
CA GLY A 299 -43.30 20.97 -88.22
C GLY A 299 -43.29 21.10 -89.74
N GLY A 300 -44.42 20.80 -90.38
CA GLY A 300 -44.69 21.31 -91.72
C GLY A 300 -44.96 22.80 -91.63
N GLY A 301 -44.12 23.63 -92.23
CA GLY A 301 -44.40 25.05 -92.37
C GLY A 301 -45.68 25.23 -93.18
N GLY A 302 -46.77 25.64 -92.53
CA GLY A 302 -47.96 26.08 -93.24
C GLY A 302 -47.59 27.28 -94.10
N ALA A 303 -47.79 27.18 -95.42
CA ALA A 303 -47.67 28.34 -96.28
C ALA A 303 -48.70 29.38 -95.80
N ALA A 304 -48.23 30.55 -95.36
CA ALA A 304 -49.10 31.69 -95.12
C ALA A 304 -49.61 32.17 -96.48
N SER A 305 -50.70 31.58 -96.97
CA SER A 305 -51.38 31.99 -98.18
C SER A 305 -52.62 32.79 -97.81
N GLY A 306 -52.45 34.11 -97.64
CA GLY A 306 -53.52 35.07 -97.48
C GLY A 306 -53.19 36.32 -98.27
N VAL A 307 -53.82 36.49 -99.44
CA VAL A 307 -53.81 37.75 -100.20
C VAL A 307 -54.98 38.60 -99.71
N LEU A 308 -54.71 39.85 -99.31
CA LEU A 308 -55.74 40.86 -99.09
C LEU A 308 -55.69 41.83 -100.28
N GLY A 309 -56.59 41.66 -101.25
CA GLY A 309 -56.80 42.63 -102.33
C GLY A 309 -56.64 42.10 -103.74
N THR A 310 -57.49 42.62 -104.63
CA THR A 310 -57.55 42.34 -106.06
C THR A 310 -56.56 43.22 -106.82
N ASP A 311 -55.30 42.82 -106.91
CA ASP A 311 -54.43 43.28 -107.99
C ASP A 311 -53.32 42.28 -108.27
N ASN A 312 -53.14 41.99 -109.56
CA ASN A 312 -52.47 40.83 -110.12
C ASN A 312 -50.94 40.97 -110.12
N ILE A 313 -50.33 41.11 -108.93
CA ILE A 313 -48.87 41.15 -108.75
C ILE A 313 -48.37 39.76 -108.32
N ALA A 314 -47.46 39.17 -109.11
CA ALA A 314 -46.82 37.91 -108.77
C ALA A 314 -45.93 38.06 -107.52
N VAL A 315 -46.35 37.43 -106.42
CA VAL A 315 -45.54 37.30 -105.19
C VAL A 315 -44.57 36.11 -105.32
N PRO A 316 -43.31 36.23 -104.88
CA PRO A 316 -42.39 35.09 -104.85
C PRO A 316 -42.95 34.02 -103.92
N SER A 317 -43.17 32.80 -104.44
CA SER A 317 -43.50 31.66 -103.59
C SER A 317 -42.31 31.34 -102.69
N GLY A 318 -42.38 31.75 -101.42
CA GLY A 318 -41.41 31.32 -100.41
C GLY A 318 -41.40 29.79 -100.35
N SER A 319 -40.22 29.19 -100.51
CA SER A 319 -40.04 27.75 -100.33
C SER A 319 -40.47 27.38 -98.91
N SER A 320 -41.44 26.47 -98.79
CA SER A 320 -41.83 25.89 -97.52
C SER A 320 -40.68 25.03 -96.98
N GLY A 321 -39.78 25.66 -96.24
CA GLY A 321 -38.72 24.95 -95.54
C GLY A 321 -39.33 24.10 -94.43
N THR A 322 -39.23 22.79 -94.54
CA THR A 322 -39.48 21.89 -93.41
C THR A 322 -38.40 22.14 -92.37
N GLY A 323 -38.77 22.79 -91.27
CA GLY A 323 -37.87 23.02 -90.14
C GLY A 323 -37.76 21.75 -89.31
N LYS A 324 -36.64 21.02 -89.45
CA LYS A 324 -36.32 19.89 -88.58
C LYS A 324 -35.39 20.38 -87.47
N TYR A 325 -35.82 20.20 -86.23
CA TYR A 325 -35.00 20.50 -85.06
C TYR A 325 -34.89 19.25 -84.20
N ASP A 326 -33.67 18.78 -84.03
CA ASP A 326 -33.33 17.71 -83.12
C ASP A 326 -32.38 18.26 -82.06
N LYS A 327 -32.79 18.26 -80.80
CA LYS A 327 -31.92 18.54 -79.65
C LYS A 327 -31.90 17.33 -78.75
N THR A 328 -30.70 16.82 -78.50
CA THR A 328 -30.47 15.76 -77.52
C THR A 328 -29.59 16.33 -76.42
N THR A 329 -30.12 16.38 -75.20
CA THR A 329 -29.36 16.71 -74.00
C THR A 329 -29.22 15.43 -73.19
N THR A 330 -27.99 15.03 -72.90
CA THR A 330 -27.69 13.86 -72.06
C THR A 330 -26.96 14.34 -70.82
N THR A 331 -27.54 14.08 -69.64
CA THR A 331 -26.91 14.31 -68.35
C THR A 331 -26.59 12.95 -67.73
N THR A 332 -25.32 12.74 -67.42
CA THR A 332 -24.80 11.47 -66.91
C THR A 332 -24.25 11.67 -65.51
N ASN A 333 -24.83 10.98 -64.52
CA ASN A 333 -24.35 10.94 -63.15
C ASN A 333 -23.47 9.71 -62.97
N ASN A 334 -22.16 9.90 -62.84
CA ASN A 334 -21.22 8.82 -62.59
C ASN A 334 -21.13 8.51 -61.10
N ALA A 335 -20.95 7.23 -60.76
CA ALA A 335 -20.65 6.82 -59.40
C ALA A 335 -19.17 7.09 -59.12
N GLU A 336 -18.87 7.96 -58.16
CA GLU A 336 -17.50 8.20 -57.70
C GLU A 336 -17.17 7.27 -56.53
N SER A 337 -16.09 6.52 -56.65
CA SER A 337 -15.59 5.69 -55.55
C SER A 337 -14.62 6.52 -54.71
N LYS A 338 -14.94 6.70 -53.44
CA LYS A 338 -14.09 7.43 -52.48
C LYS A 338 -13.50 6.45 -51.48
N VAL A 339 -12.18 6.38 -51.41
CA VAL A 339 -11.47 5.69 -50.33
C VAL A 339 -10.98 6.74 -49.35
N THR A 340 -11.57 6.75 -48.16
CA THR A 340 -11.15 7.60 -47.05
C THR A 340 -10.24 6.78 -46.15
N GLU A 341 -8.95 7.10 -46.16
CA GLU A 341 -7.97 6.50 -45.25
C GLU A 341 -7.75 7.46 -44.08
N LYS A 342 -8.13 7.04 -42.87
CA LYS A 342 -7.84 7.77 -41.62
C LYS A 342 -6.69 7.09 -40.91
N LYS A 343 -5.58 7.82 -40.72
CA LYS A 343 -4.44 7.39 -39.91
C LYS A 343 -4.34 8.31 -38.71
N SER A 344 -4.38 7.73 -37.52
CA SER A 344 -4.04 8.44 -36.29
C SER A 344 -2.67 7.96 -35.84
N ALA A 345 -1.69 8.86 -35.82
CA ALA A 345 -0.37 8.56 -35.29
C ALA A 345 -0.40 8.64 -33.77
N THR A 346 -0.02 7.55 -33.09
CA THR A 346 0.11 7.53 -31.64
C THR A 346 1.29 8.38 -31.18
N PRO A 347 1.13 9.22 -30.14
CA PRO A 347 2.25 9.97 -29.57
C PRO A 347 3.31 9.05 -28.97
N GLY A 348 4.58 9.47 -29.04
CA GLY A 348 5.74 8.76 -28.51
C GLY A 348 6.70 8.18 -29.56
N SER A 349 6.55 8.54 -30.84
CA SER A 349 7.49 8.12 -31.88
C SER A 349 8.83 8.88 -31.76
N VAL A 350 9.93 8.22 -32.11
CA VAL A 350 11.27 8.82 -32.10
C VAL A 350 11.46 9.64 -33.38
N VAL A 351 11.65 10.95 -33.23
CA VAL A 351 12.00 11.86 -34.34
C VAL A 351 13.46 11.70 -34.70
N ARG A 352 14.31 11.71 -33.66
CA ARG A 352 15.77 11.63 -33.79
C ARG A 352 16.36 11.10 -32.50
N GLN A 353 17.43 10.32 -32.61
CA GLN A 353 18.26 9.93 -31.47
C GLN A 353 19.75 10.14 -31.77
N SER A 354 20.49 10.50 -30.74
CA SER A 354 21.94 10.65 -30.76
C SER A 354 22.54 9.75 -29.71
N VAL A 355 23.42 8.85 -30.14
CA VAL A 355 24.06 7.87 -29.26
C VAL A 355 25.55 8.16 -29.22
N SER A 356 26.07 8.35 -28.01
CA SER A 356 27.49 8.54 -27.75
C SER A 356 28.00 7.38 -26.91
N VAL A 357 29.02 6.69 -27.40
CA VAL A 357 29.65 5.58 -26.69
C VAL A 357 31.12 5.88 -26.51
N VAL A 358 31.56 5.83 -25.26
CA VAL A 358 32.96 5.98 -24.90
C VAL A 358 33.49 4.66 -24.36
N VAL A 359 34.62 4.20 -24.88
CA VAL A 359 35.27 2.93 -24.48
C VAL A 359 36.64 3.22 -23.86
N ASP A 360 36.94 2.59 -22.72
CA ASP A 360 38.24 2.69 -22.07
C ASP A 360 39.33 2.13 -22.98
N THR A 361 40.40 2.90 -23.18
CA THR A 361 41.65 2.48 -23.84
C THR A 361 42.26 1.19 -23.30
N LYS A 362 41.93 0.78 -22.06
CA LYS A 362 42.38 -0.48 -21.45
C LYS A 362 41.60 -1.71 -21.90
N ALA A 363 40.50 -1.55 -22.64
CA ALA A 363 39.78 -2.64 -23.29
C ALA A 363 40.59 -3.13 -24.50
N THR A 364 41.40 -4.16 -24.30
CA THR A 364 42.27 -4.72 -25.33
C THR A 364 41.49 -5.62 -26.29
N GLY A 365 41.76 -5.51 -27.60
CA GLY A 365 41.17 -6.37 -28.63
C GLY A 365 39.84 -5.91 -29.22
N VAL A 366 39.41 -4.67 -28.97
CA VAL A 366 38.14 -4.13 -29.48
C VAL A 366 38.37 -3.39 -30.80
N ASP A 367 37.77 -3.89 -31.88
CA ASP A 367 37.71 -3.20 -33.16
C ASP A 367 36.55 -2.19 -33.14
N LEU A 368 36.89 -0.90 -33.09
CA LEU A 368 35.91 0.19 -32.98
C LEU A 368 34.92 0.20 -34.14
N THR A 369 35.32 -0.20 -35.35
CA THR A 369 34.43 -0.21 -36.52
C THR A 369 33.37 -1.30 -36.46
N LYS A 370 33.74 -2.48 -35.94
CA LYS A 370 32.81 -3.58 -35.69
C LYS A 370 31.89 -3.27 -34.52
N LEU A 371 32.44 -2.61 -33.50
CA LEU A 371 31.67 -2.17 -32.35
C LEU A 371 30.62 -1.13 -32.76
N GLU A 372 30.99 -0.16 -33.59
CA GLU A 372 30.09 0.85 -34.14
C GLU A 372 28.94 0.21 -34.94
N SER A 373 29.24 -0.78 -35.79
CA SER A 373 28.22 -1.51 -36.54
C SER A 373 27.25 -2.29 -35.64
N ALA A 374 27.78 -2.93 -34.58
CA ALA A 374 26.97 -3.66 -33.61
C ALA A 374 26.07 -2.73 -32.79
N ILE A 375 26.59 -1.58 -32.35
CA ILE A 375 25.84 -0.57 -31.60
C ILE A 375 24.79 0.10 -32.48
N SER A 376 25.13 0.43 -33.73
CA SER A 376 24.20 1.01 -34.71
C SER A 376 22.96 0.13 -34.87
N THR A 377 23.16 -1.19 -34.99
CA THR A 377 22.07 -2.17 -35.09
C THR A 377 21.30 -2.30 -33.77
N ALA A 378 22.00 -2.35 -32.63
CA ALA A 378 21.37 -2.52 -31.31
C ALA A 378 20.55 -1.29 -30.86
N ALA A 379 21.01 -0.08 -31.17
CA ALA A 379 20.30 1.17 -30.91
C ALA A 379 19.21 1.46 -31.97
N GLY A 380 19.15 0.69 -33.06
CA GLY A 380 18.22 0.93 -34.16
C GLY A 380 18.43 2.30 -34.81
N ILE A 381 19.68 2.69 -35.05
CA ILE A 381 20.05 3.97 -35.67
C ILE A 381 19.53 3.99 -37.11
N ASP A 382 18.78 5.05 -37.44
CA ASP A 382 18.26 5.28 -38.78
C ASP A 382 18.78 6.63 -39.32
N THR A 383 19.62 6.55 -40.36
CA THR A 383 20.18 7.74 -41.00
C THR A 383 19.11 8.58 -41.72
N THR A 384 17.97 7.99 -42.09
CA THR A 384 16.86 8.71 -42.74
C THR A 384 16.06 9.56 -41.74
N ARG A 385 16.02 9.14 -40.47
CA ARG A 385 15.48 9.94 -39.34
C ARG A 385 16.45 11.04 -38.88
N GLY A 386 17.71 10.99 -39.33
CA GLY A 386 18.75 11.92 -38.90
C GLY A 386 19.44 11.52 -37.59
N ASP A 387 19.41 10.23 -37.25
CA ASP A 387 20.10 9.70 -36.08
C ASP A 387 21.62 9.80 -36.23
N THR A 388 22.33 9.99 -35.11
CA THR A 388 23.79 10.06 -35.08
C THR A 388 24.37 9.07 -34.07
N LEU A 389 25.49 8.44 -34.44
CA LEU A 389 26.25 7.56 -33.58
C LEU A 389 27.70 8.03 -33.55
N ASN A 390 28.27 8.17 -32.36
CA ASN A 390 29.69 8.43 -32.19
C ASN A 390 30.29 7.43 -31.21
N VAL A 391 31.37 6.77 -31.61
CA VAL A 391 32.13 5.84 -30.77
C VAL A 391 33.55 6.36 -30.63
N THR A 392 33.96 6.68 -29.40
CA THR A 392 35.31 7.22 -29.13
C THR A 392 36.00 6.40 -28.04
N SER A 393 37.33 6.29 -28.09
CA SER A 393 38.11 5.68 -27.02
C SER A 393 38.86 6.73 -26.20
N LEU A 394 38.65 6.74 -24.88
CA LEU A 394 39.29 7.67 -23.94
C LEU A 394 39.71 6.91 -22.68
N PRO A 395 40.82 7.28 -22.02
CA PRO A 395 41.24 6.66 -20.77
C PRO A 395 40.31 7.06 -19.62
N PHE A 396 39.75 6.08 -18.90
CA PHE A 396 38.85 6.35 -17.77
C PHE A 396 39.62 6.55 -16.46
N ASP A 397 39.20 7.55 -15.68
CA ASP A 397 39.64 7.67 -14.29
C ASP A 397 38.85 6.67 -13.42
N THR A 398 39.58 5.80 -12.73
CA THR A 398 39.05 4.74 -11.87
C THR A 398 39.40 4.95 -10.40
N SER A 399 39.91 6.13 -10.04
CA SER A 399 40.33 6.49 -8.69
C SER A 399 39.19 6.34 -7.67
N THR A 400 38.01 6.87 -7.97
CA THR A 400 36.80 6.82 -7.13
C THR A 400 36.19 5.42 -7.04
N ALA A 401 36.19 4.67 -8.15
CA ALA A 401 35.71 3.28 -8.15
C ALA A 401 36.57 2.38 -7.24
N LYS A 402 37.88 2.62 -7.19
CA LYS A 402 38.80 1.89 -6.30
C LYS A 402 38.57 2.22 -4.84
N THR A 403 38.31 3.48 -4.49
CA THR A 403 38.01 3.87 -3.11
C THR A 403 36.66 3.31 -2.67
N ALA A 404 35.62 3.42 -3.50
CA ALA A 404 34.31 2.85 -3.21
C ALA A 404 34.35 1.32 -3.04
N ALA A 405 35.09 0.60 -3.90
CA ALA A 405 35.28 -0.84 -3.74
C ALA A 405 36.04 -1.22 -2.46
N ALA A 406 37.01 -0.39 -2.04
CA ALA A 406 37.71 -0.60 -0.79
C ALA A 406 36.81 -0.34 0.43
N GLU A 407 35.91 0.65 0.35
CA GLU A 407 34.91 0.93 1.40
C GLU A 407 33.83 -0.15 1.49
N LEU A 408 33.33 -0.65 0.34
CA LEU A 408 32.38 -1.78 0.32
C LEU A 408 32.98 -3.02 1.00
N LYS A 409 34.23 -3.37 0.67
CA LYS A 409 34.93 -4.50 1.30
C LYS A 409 35.12 -4.30 2.81
N LYS A 410 35.37 -3.06 3.26
CA LYS A 410 35.44 -2.74 4.69
C LYS A 410 34.07 -2.87 5.36
N ALA A 411 33.00 -2.44 4.71
CA ALA A 411 31.63 -2.54 5.21
C ALA A 411 31.18 -4.01 5.29
N GLU A 412 31.43 -4.81 4.27
CA GLU A 412 31.17 -6.26 4.25
C GLU A 412 31.96 -6.97 5.36
N ALA A 413 33.25 -6.64 5.53
CA ALA A 413 34.07 -7.20 6.61
C ALA A 413 33.56 -6.78 8.00
N ALA A 414 33.02 -5.56 8.16
CA ALA A 414 32.41 -5.09 9.40
C ALA A 414 31.10 -5.82 9.69
N GLN A 415 30.26 -6.07 8.67
CA GLN A 415 29.03 -6.85 8.81
C GLN A 415 29.33 -8.31 9.18
N GLN A 416 30.31 -8.95 8.55
CA GLN A 416 30.74 -10.30 8.90
C GLN A 416 31.25 -10.38 10.36
N LYS A 417 32.03 -9.38 10.79
CA LYS A 417 32.46 -9.27 12.20
C LYS A 417 31.28 -9.07 13.16
N ALA A 418 30.31 -8.22 12.81
CA ALA A 418 29.13 -7.99 13.62
C ALA A 418 28.27 -9.24 13.75
N GLN A 419 28.11 -10.01 12.67
CA GLN A 419 27.46 -11.31 12.69
C GLN A 419 28.21 -12.29 13.61
N LEU A 420 29.52 -12.47 13.44
CA LEU A 420 30.33 -13.33 14.31
C LEU A 420 30.21 -12.96 15.80
N ILE A 421 30.21 -11.65 16.12
CA ILE A 421 29.99 -11.16 17.49
C ILE A 421 28.57 -11.49 17.98
N GLY A 422 27.55 -11.39 17.12
CA GLY A 422 26.17 -11.78 17.43
C GLY A 422 26.05 -13.27 17.77
N TRP A 423 26.62 -14.14 16.92
CA TRP A 423 26.69 -15.58 17.17
C TRP A 423 27.47 -15.92 18.44
N ALA A 424 28.58 -15.22 18.71
CA ALA A 424 29.35 -15.38 19.94
C ALA A 424 28.54 -14.99 21.20
N LYS A 425 27.75 -13.90 21.14
CA LYS A 425 26.84 -13.51 22.23
C LYS A 425 25.77 -14.58 22.48
N GLN A 426 25.18 -15.14 21.43
CA GLN A 426 24.21 -16.24 21.55
C GLN A 426 24.85 -17.50 22.12
N ALA A 427 26.05 -17.86 21.69
CA ALA A 427 26.80 -18.99 22.24
C ALA A 427 27.09 -18.80 23.74
N LEU A 428 27.43 -17.59 24.19
CA LEU A 428 27.64 -17.28 25.61
C LEU A 428 26.34 -17.39 26.43
N ILE A 429 25.20 -16.97 25.89
CA ILE A 429 23.90 -17.11 26.55
C ILE A 429 23.55 -18.60 26.71
N ILE A 430 23.73 -19.41 25.66
CA ILE A 430 23.49 -20.86 25.70
C ILE A 430 24.42 -21.54 26.71
N LEU A 431 25.71 -21.16 26.72
CA LEU A 431 26.68 -21.65 27.69
C LEU A 431 26.26 -21.32 29.13
N GLY A 432 25.80 -20.08 29.38
CA GLY A 432 25.30 -19.66 30.68
C GLY A 432 24.09 -20.47 31.15
N ILE A 433 23.14 -20.74 30.25
CA ILE A 433 21.98 -21.59 30.53
C ILE A 433 22.42 -23.03 30.82
N ALA A 434 23.35 -23.59 30.03
CA ALA A 434 23.88 -24.93 30.23
C ALA A 434 24.60 -25.08 31.59
N VAL A 435 25.41 -24.10 31.98
CA VAL A 435 26.07 -24.06 33.29
C VAL A 435 25.03 -23.97 34.42
N LEU A 436 23.99 -23.17 34.26
CA LEU A 436 22.93 -23.03 35.25
C LEU A 436 22.13 -24.33 35.41
N LEU A 437 21.81 -25.01 34.31
CA LEU A 437 21.19 -26.35 34.32
C LEU A 437 22.09 -27.39 34.98
N LEU A 438 23.41 -27.35 34.72
CA LEU A 438 24.39 -28.24 35.32
C LEU A 438 24.52 -28.01 36.83
N LEU A 439 24.49 -26.76 37.30
CA LEU A 439 24.44 -26.42 38.73
C LEU A 439 23.15 -26.90 39.40
N ILE A 440 21.99 -26.76 38.74
CA ILE A 440 20.72 -27.30 39.23
C ILE A 440 20.79 -28.83 39.31
N TRP A 441 21.35 -29.49 38.30
CA TRP A 441 21.50 -30.95 38.28
C TRP A 441 22.46 -31.46 39.37
N MET A 442 23.60 -30.80 39.57
CA MET A 442 24.54 -31.13 40.65
C MET A 442 23.94 -30.89 42.05
N SER A 443 23.17 -29.82 42.23
CA SER A 443 22.49 -29.55 43.51
C SER A 443 21.37 -30.54 43.82
N ARG A 444 20.72 -31.10 42.79
CA ARG A 444 19.76 -32.21 42.94
C ARG A 444 20.46 -33.54 43.24
N ARG A 445 21.65 -33.79 42.68
CA ARG A 445 22.46 -34.98 43.06
C ARG A 445 22.93 -34.92 44.52
N LYS A 446 23.37 -33.75 45.01
CA LYS A 446 23.78 -33.61 46.43
C LYS A 446 22.62 -33.76 47.44
N LYS A 447 21.37 -33.55 47.02
CA LYS A 447 20.18 -33.80 47.87
C LYS A 447 19.65 -35.24 47.81
N ARG A 448 20.26 -36.14 47.02
CA ARG A 448 19.97 -37.58 47.05
C ARG A 448 20.94 -38.39 47.94
N GLY A 449 21.87 -37.72 48.64
CA GLY A 449 22.87 -38.33 49.51
C GLY A 449 22.58 -38.23 51.02
N ALA A 450 21.38 -37.83 51.43
CA ALA A 450 20.99 -37.82 52.83
C ALA A 450 19.63 -38.50 53.00
N VAL A 451 19.63 -39.82 52.83
CA VAL A 451 18.58 -40.67 53.42
C VAL A 451 18.95 -40.77 54.90
N SER A 452 18.13 -40.17 55.74
CA SER A 452 18.24 -40.19 57.19
C SER A 452 18.22 -41.63 57.72
N ALA A 453 19.20 -41.95 58.56
CA ALA A 453 19.33 -43.22 59.29
C ALA A 453 18.13 -43.57 60.20
N GLU A 454 17.14 -42.69 60.31
CA GLU A 454 15.90 -42.91 61.07
C GLU A 454 14.83 -43.72 60.33
N GLU A 455 14.95 -43.92 59.01
CA GLU A 455 13.95 -44.67 58.22
C GLU A 455 14.25 -46.18 58.14
N LEU A 456 15.49 -46.60 58.40
CA LEU A 456 15.88 -48.02 58.52
C LEU A 456 15.55 -48.61 59.90
N VAL A 457 15.59 -47.79 60.96
CA VAL A 457 15.27 -48.21 62.34
C VAL A 457 13.77 -48.40 62.55
N ARG A 458 12.92 -47.69 61.78
CA ARG A 458 11.46 -47.84 61.84
C ARG A 458 10.92 -49.13 61.21
N LEU A 459 11.67 -49.78 60.32
CA LEU A 459 11.32 -51.07 59.75
C LEU A 459 11.69 -52.23 60.69
N ASP A 460 12.84 -52.13 61.39
CA ASP A 460 13.27 -53.10 62.42
C ASP A 460 12.38 -53.07 63.68
N LEU A 461 11.90 -51.88 64.08
CA LEU A 461 10.97 -51.71 65.21
C LEU A 461 9.53 -52.19 64.93
N MET A 462 9.15 -52.41 63.67
CA MET A 462 7.85 -53.01 63.31
C MET A 462 7.93 -54.55 63.31
N GLU A 463 9.09 -55.12 62.94
CA GLU A 463 9.35 -56.57 62.99
C GLU A 463 9.47 -57.08 64.43
N GLN A 464 10.06 -56.29 65.34
CA GLN A 464 10.19 -56.65 66.76
C GLN A 464 8.87 -56.53 67.58
N ARG A 465 7.84 -55.86 67.03
CA ARG A 465 6.57 -55.63 67.73
C ARG A 465 5.53 -56.72 67.50
N GLU A 466 5.70 -57.57 66.49
CA GLU A 466 4.90 -58.80 66.28
C GLU A 466 5.40 -59.98 67.14
N ALA A 467 6.64 -59.94 67.63
CA ALA A 467 7.23 -60.98 68.47
C ALA A 467 6.98 -60.81 69.99
N ALA A 468 6.32 -59.74 70.44
CA ALA A 468 6.17 -59.40 71.87
C ALA A 468 4.72 -59.42 72.39
N LEU A 469 3.88 -60.31 71.84
CA LEU A 469 2.47 -60.50 72.26
C LEU A 469 2.22 -61.79 73.08
N ALA A 470 3.26 -62.35 73.72
CA ALA A 470 3.12 -63.39 74.74
C ALA A 470 3.23 -62.80 76.16
N LEU A 471 2.09 -62.74 76.85
CA LEU A 471 1.87 -62.34 78.25
C LEU A 471 2.56 -63.30 79.27
N PRO A 472 2.49 -63.11 80.62
CA PRO A 472 2.19 -61.91 81.45
C PRO A 472 3.16 -61.73 82.67
N GLY A 473 3.10 -60.58 83.36
CA GLY A 473 3.27 -60.54 84.83
C GLY A 473 4.19 -59.47 85.46
N GLN A 474 3.53 -58.50 86.13
CA GLN A 474 3.79 -58.09 87.53
C GLN A 474 4.78 -56.94 87.87
N ARG A 475 4.15 -55.75 88.08
CA ARG A 475 4.23 -54.79 89.20
C ARG A 475 5.59 -54.41 89.85
N ARG A 476 5.89 -53.10 89.80
CA ARG A 476 6.25 -52.13 90.91
C ARG A 476 6.62 -50.79 90.22
N ALA A 477 5.99 -49.62 90.43
CA ALA A 477 5.93 -48.76 91.63
C ALA A 477 7.36 -48.43 92.14
N ILE A 478 7.83 -47.19 92.38
CA ILE A 478 7.20 -45.96 92.88
C ILE A 478 8.22 -44.77 92.81
N ASP A 479 7.69 -43.54 92.69
CA ASP A 479 8.08 -42.26 93.32
C ASP A 479 9.42 -41.54 93.02
N GLY A 480 9.53 -40.20 93.03
CA GLY A 480 8.60 -39.09 93.32
C GLY A 480 9.19 -37.76 92.74
N ALA A 481 8.35 -36.78 92.36
CA ALA A 481 8.11 -35.48 93.03
C ALA A 481 9.37 -34.59 93.18
N GLU A 482 9.42 -33.29 92.85
CA GLU A 482 8.42 -32.23 93.09
C GLU A 482 8.79 -30.88 92.41
N GLN A 483 7.77 -30.21 91.87
CA GLN A 483 7.42 -28.76 91.78
C GLN A 483 8.37 -27.60 91.31
N VAL A 484 7.74 -26.80 90.43
CA VAL A 484 7.90 -25.44 89.82
C VAL A 484 8.05 -24.24 90.81
N PRO A 485 8.28 -22.93 90.44
CA PRO A 485 8.06 -22.23 89.13
C PRO A 485 9.04 -21.06 88.70
N ALA A 486 8.79 -20.56 87.48
CA ALA A 486 8.89 -19.18 86.94
C ALA A 486 10.22 -18.36 86.99
N LEU A 487 10.73 -17.95 85.81
CA LEU A 487 10.90 -16.52 85.42
C LEU A 487 11.26 -16.36 83.92
N GLU A 488 11.08 -15.14 83.46
CA GLU A 488 11.00 -14.59 82.11
C GLU A 488 12.21 -14.71 81.17
N ALA A 489 11.86 -14.64 79.88
CA ALA A 489 12.45 -13.84 78.79
C ALA A 489 13.98 -13.62 78.74
N ALA A 490 14.58 -14.09 77.64
CA ALA A 490 15.10 -13.23 76.57
C ALA A 490 16.02 -14.04 75.64
N GLY A 491 15.95 -13.76 74.34
CA GLY A 491 17.01 -14.13 73.39
C GLY A 491 16.53 -14.92 72.19
N GLY A 492 16.23 -14.22 71.10
CA GLY A 492 15.93 -14.85 69.82
C GLY A 492 15.71 -13.84 68.72
N ALA A 493 16.80 -13.21 68.26
CA ALA A 493 16.80 -12.28 67.13
C ALA A 493 16.20 -12.93 65.87
N ALA A 494 15.12 -12.35 65.37
CA ALA A 494 14.47 -12.71 64.11
C ALA A 494 14.87 -11.72 63.00
N PRO A 495 14.98 -12.17 61.73
CA PRO A 495 15.46 -11.35 60.62
C PRO A 495 14.47 -10.24 60.21
N VAL A 496 15.02 -9.05 59.98
CA VAL A 496 14.33 -7.77 59.75
C VAL A 496 13.59 -7.76 58.39
N THR A 497 12.29 -7.45 58.40
CA THR A 497 11.47 -7.24 57.20
C THR A 497 11.37 -5.75 56.83
N PRO A 498 11.12 -5.39 55.55
CA PRO A 498 11.08 -4.00 55.07
C PRO A 498 10.02 -3.11 55.72
N GLN A 499 8.92 -3.69 56.23
CA GLN A 499 7.88 -2.97 56.95
C GLN A 499 8.37 -2.37 58.27
N ARG A 500 9.14 -3.13 59.08
CA ARG A 500 9.65 -2.61 60.36
C ARG A 500 10.62 -1.43 60.21
N ARG A 501 11.37 -1.37 59.11
CA ARG A 501 12.23 -0.21 58.82
C ARG A 501 11.43 1.06 58.55
N LYS A 502 10.21 0.96 58.02
CA LYS A 502 9.33 2.12 57.84
C LYS A 502 8.76 2.57 59.19
N ASP A 503 8.37 1.62 60.02
CA ASP A 503 7.83 1.89 61.35
C ASP A 503 8.90 2.46 62.30
N ASP A 504 10.14 1.97 62.22
CA ASP A 504 11.28 2.50 62.99
C ASP A 504 11.70 3.90 62.51
N VAL A 505 11.60 4.18 61.20
CA VAL A 505 11.87 5.52 60.65
C VAL A 505 10.75 6.50 61.02
N LEU A 506 9.49 6.08 61.03
CA LEU A 506 8.36 6.90 61.50
C LEU A 506 8.48 7.20 63.00
N ALA A 507 8.89 6.22 63.82
CA ALA A 507 9.14 6.41 65.25
C ALA A 507 10.36 7.31 65.54
N LEU A 508 11.34 7.38 64.63
CA LEU A 508 12.49 8.28 64.73
C LEU A 508 12.10 9.72 64.36
N VAL A 509 11.21 9.91 63.38
CA VAL A 509 10.68 11.21 62.95
C VAL A 509 9.82 11.88 64.03
N GLU A 510 9.08 11.10 64.82
CA GLU A 510 8.31 11.64 65.95
C GLU A 510 9.17 12.00 67.18
N ARG A 511 10.34 11.35 67.35
CA ARG A 511 11.20 11.55 68.53
C ARG A 511 12.22 12.68 68.38
N GLN A 512 12.68 12.98 67.16
CA GLN A 512 13.75 13.96 66.91
C GLN A 512 13.46 14.81 65.67
N PRO A 513 12.46 15.72 65.73
CA PRO A 513 12.07 16.53 64.57
C PRO A 513 13.16 17.51 64.11
N ASP A 514 14.03 17.97 65.02
CA ASP A 514 15.04 18.98 64.73
C ASP A 514 16.21 18.42 63.88
N GLU A 515 16.66 17.20 64.15
CA GLU A 515 17.74 16.55 63.37
C GLU A 515 17.29 16.19 61.94
N VAL A 516 16.02 15.81 61.77
CA VAL A 516 15.44 15.53 60.44
C VAL A 516 15.28 16.82 59.63
N ALA A 517 14.95 17.94 60.28
CA ALA A 517 14.89 19.25 59.63
C ALA A 517 16.27 19.72 59.13
N GLU A 518 17.34 19.42 59.88
CA GLU A 518 18.72 19.76 59.49
C GLU A 518 19.19 18.94 58.28
N LEU A 519 18.82 17.66 58.22
CA LEU A 519 19.14 16.75 57.12
C LEU A 519 18.39 17.11 55.82
N LEU A 520 17.11 17.51 55.94
CA LEU A 520 16.32 18.03 54.82
C LEU A 520 16.82 19.39 54.32
N ARG A 521 17.33 20.24 55.22
CA ARG A 521 17.92 21.53 54.87
C ARG A 521 19.26 21.34 54.13
N GLY A 522 20.05 20.33 54.48
CA GLY A 522 21.26 19.94 53.75
C GLY A 522 20.96 19.47 52.31
N TRP A 523 19.90 18.69 52.11
CA TRP A 523 19.50 18.22 50.77
C TRP A 523 18.85 19.30 49.89
N LEU A 524 18.27 20.35 50.48
CA LEU A 524 17.77 21.50 49.72
C LEU A 524 18.90 22.46 49.30
N ALA A 525 19.99 22.54 50.08
CA ALA A 525 21.14 23.38 49.77
C ALA A 525 21.98 22.84 48.60
N ASP A 526 22.03 21.52 48.42
CA ASP A 526 22.81 20.83 47.37
C ASP A 526 22.18 20.91 45.96
N ARG A 527 21.08 21.66 45.79
CA ARG A 527 20.40 21.90 44.50
C ARG A 527 20.58 23.31 43.94
N ARG A 528 21.38 24.16 44.58
CA ARG A 528 21.80 25.46 44.06
C ARG A 528 23.32 25.58 44.09
N SER A 529 23.98 24.82 43.21
CA SER A 529 25.30 25.14 42.66
C SER A 529 25.37 24.58 41.25
#